data_AF-A0A519H7U5-F1
#
_entry.id   AF-A0A519H7U5-F1
#
_cell.length_a   1.000
_cell.length_b   1.000
_cell.length_c   1.000
_cell.angle_alpha   90.00
_cell.angle_beta   90.00
_cell.angle_gamma   90.00
#
_symmetry.space_group_name_H-M   'P 1'
#
loop_
_entity.id
_entity.type
_entity.pdbx_description
1 polymer ?
#
loop_
_entity_poly.entity_id
_entity_poly.type
_entity_poly.pdbx_seq_one_letter_code
_entity_poly.pdbx_strand_id
1 'polypeptide(L)' 'RRQQLLPRAGAWKQLLATMQRDKKTRGSMLRFVVLDDIGKPTVLQAPDESLLFAAYQEVAG' A
#
# COMPACT_ATOMS: atom_id res chain seq x y z
N ARG A 1 15.76 11.37 13.37
CA ARG A 1 16.44 10.10 13.04
C ARG A 1 16.41 9.94 11.53
N ARG A 2 17.58 9.97 10.87
CA ARG A 2 17.70 9.76 9.41
C ARG A 2 17.27 8.32 9.09
N GLN A 3 16.19 8.17 8.33
CA GLN A 3 15.94 6.91 7.62
C GLN A 3 16.85 6.90 6.39
N GLN A 4 17.74 5.91 6.37
CA GLN A 4 18.57 5.55 5.23
C GLN A 4 17.73 5.50 3.94
N LEU A 5 18.27 6.10 2.89
CA LEU A 5 17.87 5.87 1.50
C LEU A 5 18.11 4.38 1.19
N LEU A 6 17.11 3.54 1.43
CA LEU A 6 17.15 2.15 1.02
C LEU A 6 17.01 2.11 -0.52
N PRO A 7 17.82 1.29 -1.21
CA PRO A 7 17.65 1.10 -2.65
C PRO A 7 16.22 0.65 -2.97
N ARG A 8 15.61 1.28 -3.99
CA ARG A 8 14.19 1.13 -4.40
C ARG A 8 13.71 -0.33 -4.48
N ALA A 9 14.60 -1.27 -4.76
CA ALA A 9 14.31 -2.70 -4.85
C ALA A 9 13.83 -3.36 -3.53
N GLY A 10 14.23 -2.85 -2.36
CA GLY A 10 13.83 -3.39 -1.05
C GLY A 10 12.70 -2.62 -0.36
N ALA A 11 12.35 -1.44 -0.88
CA ALA A 11 11.40 -0.52 -0.26
C ALA A 11 9.97 -1.08 -0.25
N TRP A 12 9.56 -1.78 -1.31
CA TRP A 12 8.22 -2.37 -1.43
C TRP A 12 7.91 -3.36 -0.30
N LYS A 13 8.80 -4.35 -0.07
CA LYS A 13 8.58 -5.38 0.96
C LYS A 13 8.50 -4.78 2.36
N GLN A 14 9.33 -3.78 2.65
CA GLN A 14 9.33 -3.09 3.95
C GLN A 14 8.08 -2.23 4.13
N LEU A 15 7.62 -1.56 3.06
CA LEU A 15 6.37 -0.80 3.05
C LEU A 15 5.18 -1.72 3.30
N LEU A 16 5.06 -2.82 2.55
CA LEU A 16 3.98 -3.78 2.69
C LEU A 16 3.91 -4.37 4.11
N ALA A 17 5.05 -4.79 4.67
CA ALA A 17 5.14 -5.31 6.04
C ALA A 17 4.81 -4.25 7.12
N THR A 18 4.98 -2.97 6.81
CA THR A 18 4.59 -1.87 7.69
C THR A 18 3.08 -1.63 7.61
N MET A 19 2.53 -1.62 6.39
CA MET A 19 1.09 -1.42 6.17
C MET A 19 0.24 -2.55 6.78
N GLN A 20 0.72 -3.80 6.72
CA GLN A 20 0.04 -4.97 7.31
C GLN A 20 -0.01 -4.96 8.85
N ARG A 21 0.77 -4.10 9.51
CA ARG A 21 0.79 -3.95 10.98
C ARG A 21 -0.02 -2.75 11.47
N ASP A 22 -0.52 -1.89 10.57
CA ASP A 22 -1.28 -0.70 10.94
C ASP A 22 -2.73 -1.03 11.38
N LYS A 23 -3.35 -0.15 12.17
CA LYS A 23 -4.69 -0.34 12.74
C LYS A 23 -5.80 -0.55 11.68
N LYS A 24 -5.58 -0.20 10.41
CA LYS A 24 -6.51 -0.48 9.29
C LYS A 24 -6.55 -1.95 8.85
N THR A 25 -5.61 -2.79 9.29
CA THR A 25 -5.63 -4.24 9.11
C THR A 25 -6.18 -4.95 10.33
N ARG A 26 -7.52 -5.00 10.46
CA ARG A 26 -8.13 -5.93 11.44
C ARG A 26 -7.94 -7.34 10.88
N GLY A 27 -7.00 -8.11 11.42
CA GLY A 27 -6.74 -9.50 11.02
C GLY A 27 -5.94 -9.68 9.72
N SER A 28 -4.89 -8.88 9.49
CA SER A 28 -3.98 -8.96 8.32
C SER A 28 -4.53 -8.53 6.95
N MET A 29 -5.82 -8.18 6.84
CA MET A 29 -6.42 -7.71 5.59
C MET A 29 -6.23 -6.19 5.41
N LEU A 30 -5.51 -5.79 4.36
CA LEU A 30 -5.36 -4.39 3.97
C LEU A 30 -6.70 -3.80 3.50
N ARG A 31 -6.94 -2.54 3.88
CA ARG A 31 -8.08 -1.75 3.42
C ARG A 31 -7.59 -0.42 2.88
N PHE A 32 -7.93 -0.13 1.63
CA PHE A 32 -7.61 1.11 0.97
C PHE A 32 -8.86 1.95 0.78
N VAL A 33 -8.71 3.26 0.85
CA VAL A 33 -9.73 4.18 0.38
C VAL A 33 -9.36 4.51 -1.06
N VAL A 34 -10.27 4.24 -1.98
CA VAL A 34 -10.16 4.51 -3.41
C VAL A 34 -11.28 5.46 -3.83
N LEU A 35 -11.16 6.04 -5.01
CA LEU A 35 -12.23 6.82 -5.63
C LEU A 35 -12.77 6.01 -6.80
N ASP A 36 -14.06 5.67 -6.78
CA ASP A 36 -14.71 5.05 -7.94
C ASP A 36 -15.04 6.09 -9.02
N ASP A 37 -15.18 7.35 -8.59
CA ASP A 37 -15.44 8.52 -9.43
C ASP A 37 -15.02 9.79 -8.67
N ILE A 38 -15.03 10.94 -9.35
CA ILE A 38 -14.77 12.23 -8.73
C ILE A 38 -15.79 12.46 -7.60
N GLY A 39 -15.29 12.56 -6.37
CA GLY A 39 -16.11 12.77 -5.17
C GLY A 39 -16.82 11.52 -4.64
N LYS A 40 -16.52 10.30 -5.12
CA LYS A 40 -17.11 9.05 -4.64
C LYS A 40 -16.06 8.14 -3.97
N PRO A 41 -15.75 8.34 -2.68
CA PRO A 41 -14.80 7.49 -1.96
C PRO A 41 -15.42 6.15 -1.56
N THR A 42 -14.69 5.07 -1.86
CA THR A 42 -15.08 3.69 -1.57
C THR A 42 -13.94 2.95 -0.85
N VAL A 43 -14.27 1.91 -0.10
CA VAL A 43 -13.27 1.07 0.59
C VAL A 43 -12.98 -0.18 -0.22
N LEU A 44 -11.75 -0.31 -0.70
CA LEU A 44 -11.24 -1.54 -1.32
C LEU A 44 -10.63 -2.43 -0.24
N GLN A 45 -11.23 -3.60 -0.04
CA GLN A 45 -10.81 -4.57 0.98
C GLN A 45 -10.03 -5.72 0.33
N ALA A 46 -8.96 -6.16 1.00
CA ALA A 46 -8.10 -7.27 0.57
C ALA A 46 -7.69 -7.20 -0.92
N PRO A 47 -7.12 -6.08 -1.39
CA PRO A 47 -6.59 -6.03 -2.75
C PRO A 47 -5.44 -7.02 -2.93
N ASP A 48 -5.34 -7.57 -4.13
CA ASP A 48 -4.25 -8.46 -4.52
C ASP A 48 -2.89 -7.75 -4.42
N GLU A 49 -1.88 -8.46 -3.92
CA GLU A 49 -0.53 -7.90 -3.75
C GLU A 49 0.08 -7.47 -5.09
N SER A 50 -0.19 -8.20 -6.17
CA SER A 50 0.31 -7.88 -7.52
C SER A 50 -0.28 -6.57 -8.03
N LEU A 51 -1.57 -6.31 -7.75
CA LEU A 51 -2.21 -5.03 -8.08
C LEU A 51 -1.58 -3.87 -7.31
N LEU A 52 -1.33 -4.06 -6.01
CA LEU A 52 -0.67 -3.05 -5.19
C LEU A 52 0.77 -2.79 -5.66
N PHE A 53 1.50 -3.85 -6.02
CA PHE A 53 2.86 -3.74 -6.53
C PHE A 53 2.91 -2.99 -7.87
N ALA A 54 1.98 -3.30 -8.79
CA ALA A 54 1.86 -2.57 -10.05
C ALA A 54 1.59 -1.07 -9.81
N ALA A 55 0.62 -0.73 -8.96
CA ALA A 55 0.34 0.67 -8.61
C ALA A 55 1.53 1.38 -7.94
N TYR A 56 2.28 0.67 -7.09
CA TYR A 56 3.51 1.20 -6.49
C TYR A 56 4.57 1.51 -7.53
N GLN A 57 4.76 0.63 -8.52
CA GLN A 57 5.73 0.86 -9.60
C GLN A 57 5.38 2.09 -10.44
N GLU A 58 4.10 2.29 -10.77
CA GLU A 58 3.64 3.47 -11.51
C GLU A 58 3.89 4.79 -10.76
N VAL A 59 3.81 4.79 -9.43
CA VAL A 59 3.97 6.01 -8.61
C VAL A 59 5.44 6.25 -8.20
N ALA A 60 6.22 5.19 -7.99
CA ALA A 60 7.58 5.27 -7.44
C ALA A 60 8.71 5.25 -8.49
N GLY A 61 8.38 4.87 -9.74
CA GLY A 61 9.25 5.02 -10.92
C GLY A 61 9.64 6.47 -11.12
#